data_AF-A0A6P0XNY4-F1
#
_entry.id   AF-A0A6P0XNY4-F1
#
_cell.length_a   1.000
_cell.length_b   1.000
_cell.length_c   1.000
_cell.angle_alpha   90.00
_cell.angle_beta   90.00
_cell.angle_gamma   90.00
#
_symmetry.space_group_name_H-M   'P 1'
#
loop_
_entity.id
_entity.type
_entity.pdbx_description
1 polymer ?
#
loop_
_entity_poly.entity_id
_entity_poly.type
_entity_poly.pdbx_seq_one_letter_code
_entity_poly.pdbx_strand_id
1 'polypeptide(L)'
;MAQTKIGALRIAAQKIGVTLEEYIANKKVGLKWCTKCKQWKHIENFGKDKSRYDGLNSICKSCKNQRKTSGPGRKEREAKKLEGLKWCRGCQKYLPSEEVVKSGVCKLHAAAEARQRYANNEKHRLERRQHSHSRKRNVDPIPYEGQKFLMEIFEGKCAYCLKPANTWDHIIPISKGGQTTPGNVVPACIQCNSSKNNQDVFEWMDKKSITPHPEFIDRIIISECGLYG
;
A
#
# COMPACT_ATOMS: atom_id res chain seq x y z
N MET A 1 -5.12 9.24 30.94
CA MET A 1 -4.63 8.62 32.19
C MET A 1 -3.13 8.87 32.32
N ALA A 2 -2.71 9.64 33.33
CA ALA A 2 -1.29 9.93 33.55
C ALA A 2 -0.56 8.63 33.94
N GLN A 3 0.40 8.19 33.13
CA GLN A 3 1.21 7.01 33.46
C GLN A 3 2.03 7.33 34.72
N THR A 4 1.86 6.52 35.78
CA THR A 4 2.69 6.65 36.98
C THR A 4 4.15 6.37 36.62
N LYS A 5 5.10 7.05 37.27
CA LYS A 5 6.55 6.91 37.04
C LYS A 5 7.02 5.45 37.16
N ILE A 6 6.40 4.69 38.06
CA ILE A 6 6.63 3.25 38.25
C ILE A 6 6.09 2.43 37.07
N GLY A 7 4.90 2.77 36.55
CA GLY A 7 4.32 2.12 35.37
C GLY A 7 5.22 2.24 34.13
N ALA A 8 5.78 3.43 33.90
CA ALA A 8 6.70 3.65 32.79
C ALA A 8 8.01 2.83 32.91
N LEU A 9 8.56 2.69 34.12
CA LEU A 9 9.76 1.88 34.38
C LEU A 9 9.47 0.38 34.19
N ARG A 10 8.32 -0.10 34.64
CA ARG A 10 7.90 -1.50 34.48
C ARG A 10 7.78 -1.87 33.00
N ILE A 11 7.16 -1.01 32.19
CA ILE A 11 7.08 -1.20 30.74
C ILE A 11 8.48 -1.20 30.10
N ALA A 12 9.37 -0.31 30.55
CA ALA A 12 10.73 -0.24 30.02
C ALA A 12 11.57 -1.49 30.35
N ALA A 13 11.45 -2.03 31.57
CA ALA A 13 12.10 -3.28 32.00
C ALA A 13 11.59 -4.47 31.19
N GLN A 14 10.26 -4.59 31.05
CA GLN A 14 9.62 -5.65 30.26
C GLN A 14 10.07 -5.65 28.80
N LYS A 15 10.19 -4.46 28.18
CA LYS A 15 10.63 -4.32 26.77
C LYS A 15 12.03 -4.85 26.49
N ILE A 16 12.90 -4.94 27.49
CA ILE A 16 14.27 -5.42 27.33
C ILE A 16 14.50 -6.79 27.99
N GLY A 17 13.45 -7.37 28.61
CA GLY A 17 13.48 -8.71 29.18
C GLY A 17 14.15 -8.83 30.55
N VAL A 18 14.13 -7.76 31.37
CA VAL A 18 14.69 -7.75 32.74
C VAL A 18 13.62 -7.44 33.77
N THR A 19 13.90 -7.76 35.04
CA THR A 19 12.99 -7.40 36.15
C THR A 19 13.01 -5.89 36.41
N LEU A 20 11.96 -5.38 37.09
CA LEU A 20 11.91 -3.96 37.45
C LEU A 20 13.05 -3.60 38.41
N GLU A 21 13.37 -4.51 39.33
CA GLU A 21 14.43 -4.39 40.32
C GLU A 21 15.80 -4.28 39.62
N GLU A 22 16.08 -5.17 38.67
CA GLU A 22 17.32 -5.17 37.89
C GLU A 22 17.44 -3.89 37.04
N TYR A 23 16.35 -3.46 36.41
CA TYR A 23 16.32 -2.23 35.62
C TYR A 23 16.66 -1.00 36.46
N ILE A 24 16.09 -0.91 37.68
CA ILE A 24 16.33 0.18 38.62
C ILE A 24 17.78 0.12 39.12
N ALA A 25 18.29 -1.06 39.49
CA ALA A 25 19.65 -1.25 39.96
C ALA A 25 20.68 -0.80 38.91
N ASN A 26 20.51 -1.24 37.65
CA ASN A 26 21.38 -0.85 36.54
C ASN A 26 21.35 0.67 36.31
N LYS A 27 20.18 1.30 36.35
CA LYS A 27 20.08 2.77 36.27
C LYS A 27 20.80 3.48 37.42
N LYS A 28 20.70 2.95 38.64
CA LYS A 28 21.32 3.54 39.84
C LYS A 28 22.85 3.56 39.73
N VAL A 29 23.44 2.55 39.11
CA VAL A 29 24.90 2.46 38.86
C VAL A 29 25.33 3.15 37.55
N GLY A 30 24.49 4.01 36.96
CA GLY A 30 24.85 4.80 35.78
C GLY A 30 24.86 4.00 34.47
N LEU A 31 24.14 2.88 34.39
CA LEU A 31 23.96 2.14 33.14
C LEU A 31 22.66 2.52 32.43
N LYS A 32 22.72 2.50 31.10
CA LYS A 32 21.60 2.70 30.20
C LYS A 32 21.61 1.62 29.12
N TRP A 33 20.43 1.10 28.82
CA TRP A 33 20.26 0.10 27.77
C TRP A 33 20.35 0.73 26.38
N CYS A 34 21.24 0.21 25.53
CA CYS A 34 21.33 0.61 24.13
C CYS A 34 20.31 -0.17 23.29
N THR A 35 19.39 0.53 22.62
CA THR A 35 18.34 -0.11 21.81
C THR A 35 18.86 -0.76 20.52
N LYS A 36 20.11 -0.49 20.11
CA LYS A 36 20.71 -1.06 18.89
C LYS A 36 21.50 -2.35 19.17
N CYS A 37 22.49 -2.31 20.05
CA CYS A 37 23.29 -3.50 20.39
C CYS A 37 22.68 -4.37 21.50
N LYS A 38 21.58 -3.93 22.11
CA LYS A 38 20.88 -4.68 23.17
C LYS A 38 21.80 -5.04 24.34
N GLN A 39 22.53 -4.04 24.84
CA GLN A 39 23.45 -4.18 25.98
C GLN A 39 23.33 -2.99 26.91
N TRP A 40 23.52 -3.24 28.21
CA TRP A 40 23.77 -2.19 29.20
C TRP A 40 25.13 -1.54 28.95
N LYS A 41 25.16 -0.20 28.92
CA LYS A 41 26.38 0.60 28.74
C LYS A 41 26.35 1.77 29.70
N HIS A 42 27.53 2.23 30.11
CA HIS A 42 27.65 3.44 30.92
C HIS A 42 26.98 4.64 30.23
N ILE A 43 26.29 5.51 30.97
CA ILE A 43 25.59 6.69 30.44
C ILE A 43 26.50 7.60 29.60
N GLU A 44 27.78 7.67 29.93
CA GLU A 44 28.82 8.42 29.20
C GLU A 44 29.04 7.89 27.77
N ASN A 45 28.71 6.63 27.53
CA ASN A 45 28.74 6.02 26.21
C ASN A 45 27.53 6.41 25.36
N PHE A 46 26.67 7.33 25.81
CA PHE A 46 25.55 7.87 25.03
C PHE A 46 25.81 9.35 24.72
N GLY A 47 25.40 9.78 23.51
CA GLY A 47 25.44 11.20 23.15
C GLY A 47 24.30 11.97 23.79
N LYS A 48 24.46 13.28 24.00
CA LYS A 48 23.39 14.16 24.48
C LYS A 48 22.23 14.24 23.46
N ASP A 49 21.00 14.21 23.95
CA ASP A 49 19.75 14.36 23.19
C ASP A 49 18.72 15.08 24.07
N LYS A 50 18.63 16.41 23.92
CA LYS A 50 17.77 17.26 24.75
C LYS A 50 16.27 17.02 24.51
N SER A 51 15.90 16.31 23.44
CA SER A 51 14.49 15.98 23.16
C SER A 51 13.96 14.86 24.07
N ARG A 52 14.83 14.15 24.79
CA ARG A 52 14.48 13.04 25.66
C ARG A 52 14.51 13.41 27.13
N TYR A 53 13.65 12.77 27.92
CA TYR A 53 13.48 13.03 29.35
C TYR A 53 14.77 12.84 30.18
N ASP A 54 15.66 11.95 29.74
CA ASP A 54 16.95 11.68 30.40
C ASP A 54 18.13 12.39 29.74
N GLY A 55 17.87 13.22 28.72
CA GLY A 55 18.89 13.99 28.03
C GLY A 55 19.90 13.18 27.21
N LEU A 56 19.66 11.87 27.01
CA LEU A 56 20.60 10.95 26.37
C LEU A 56 19.97 10.22 25.18
N ASN A 57 20.78 9.96 24.15
CA ASN A 57 20.38 9.16 22.98
C ASN A 57 19.93 7.76 23.43
N SER A 58 19.02 7.13 22.67
CA SER A 58 18.58 5.74 22.92
C SER A 58 19.62 4.69 22.50
N ILE A 59 20.64 5.09 21.74
CA ILE A 59 21.71 4.23 21.24
C ILE A 59 23.08 4.76 21.70
N CYS A 60 24.01 3.85 22.00
CA CYS A 60 25.36 4.23 22.41
C CYS A 60 26.16 4.84 21.24
N LYS A 61 27.21 5.60 21.56
CA LYS A 61 28.12 6.29 20.63
C LYS A 61 28.73 5.32 19.61
N SER A 62 29.14 4.12 20.04
CA SER A 62 29.68 3.10 19.12
C SER A 62 28.60 2.61 18.15
N CYS A 63 27.40 2.32 18.62
CA CYS A 63 26.26 1.96 17.79
C CYS A 63 25.84 3.08 16.82
N LYS A 64 25.94 4.34 17.24
CA LYS A 64 25.68 5.52 16.39
C LYS A 64 26.75 5.67 15.31
N ASN A 65 28.01 5.36 15.64
CA ASN A 65 29.17 5.45 14.74
C ASN A 65 29.35 4.22 13.84
N GLN A 66 28.65 3.12 14.09
CA GLN A 66 28.49 2.03 13.12
C GLN A 66 27.61 2.50 11.95
N ARG A 67 28.18 3.34 11.09
CA ARG A 67 27.60 3.71 9.80
C ARG A 67 27.62 2.48 8.90
N LYS A 68 26.47 1.85 8.70
CA LYS A 68 26.23 1.05 7.49
C LYS A 68 25.82 2.02 6.39
N THR A 69 26.76 2.65 5.72
CA THR A 69 26.46 3.22 4.40
C THR A 69 26.83 2.16 3.39
N SER A 70 25.84 1.43 2.87
CA SER A 70 26.00 0.48 1.76
C SER A 70 26.22 1.20 0.42
N GLY A 71 26.93 2.32 0.45
CA GLY A 71 27.08 3.21 -0.69
C GLY A 71 27.73 4.55 -0.36
N PRO A 72 27.98 5.35 -1.40
CA PRO A 72 28.75 6.58 -1.35
C PRO A 72 28.03 7.71 -0.64
N GLY A 73 28.84 8.65 -0.12
CA GLY A 73 28.36 9.84 0.56
C GLY A 73 27.57 10.78 -0.36
N ARG A 74 26.90 11.79 0.22
CA ARG A 74 26.20 12.82 -0.57
C ARG A 74 27.15 13.61 -1.47
N LYS A 75 28.25 14.13 -0.92
CA LYS A 75 29.25 14.93 -1.65
C LYS A 75 29.82 14.18 -2.85
N GLU A 76 30.17 12.91 -2.64
CA GLU A 76 30.70 12.04 -3.69
C GLU A 76 29.68 11.81 -4.82
N ARG A 77 28.42 11.54 -4.47
CA ARG A 77 27.33 11.40 -5.46
C ARG A 77 27.09 12.69 -6.23
N GLU A 78 27.21 13.85 -5.60
CA GLU A 78 27.08 15.16 -6.26
C GLU A 78 28.23 15.39 -7.25
N ALA A 79 29.47 15.07 -6.87
CA ALA A 79 30.62 15.13 -7.78
C ALA A 79 30.45 14.18 -8.99
N LYS A 80 30.10 12.91 -8.74
CA LYS A 80 29.89 11.91 -9.80
C LYS A 80 28.73 12.26 -10.73
N LYS A 81 27.72 12.95 -10.23
CA LYS A 81 26.61 13.45 -11.06
C LYS A 81 27.09 14.46 -12.11
N LEU A 82 28.08 15.30 -11.80
CA LEU A 82 28.69 16.23 -12.77
C LEU A 82 29.46 15.49 -13.86
N GLU A 83 30.01 14.31 -13.54
CA GLU A 83 30.64 13.40 -14.49
C GLU A 83 29.62 12.58 -15.31
N GLY A 84 28.31 12.84 -15.18
CA GLY A 84 27.27 12.08 -15.86
C GLY A 84 27.01 10.69 -15.24
N LEU A 85 27.50 10.41 -14.04
CA LEU A 85 27.33 9.12 -13.37
C LEU A 85 26.32 9.19 -12.21
N LYS A 86 25.61 8.08 -11.99
CA LYS A 86 24.72 7.89 -10.83
C LYS A 86 25.01 6.57 -10.13
N TRP A 87 24.87 6.59 -8.80
CA TRP A 87 24.96 5.38 -7.98
C TRP A 87 23.72 4.51 -8.12
N CYS A 88 23.91 3.23 -8.42
CA CYS A 88 22.86 2.22 -8.34
C CYS A 88 22.98 1.41 -7.04
N ARG A 89 21.95 1.44 -6.19
CA ARG A 89 21.97 0.68 -4.92
C ARG A 89 21.99 -0.85 -5.08
N GLY A 90 21.45 -1.38 -6.19
CA GLY A 90 21.43 -2.82 -6.47
C GLY A 90 22.79 -3.34 -6.92
N CYS A 91 23.37 -2.72 -7.95
CA CYS A 91 24.72 -3.04 -8.43
C CYS A 91 25.86 -2.59 -7.50
N GLN A 92 25.60 -1.69 -6.55
CA GLN A 92 26.61 -1.06 -5.70
C GLN A 92 27.78 -0.46 -6.49
N LYS A 93 27.47 0.24 -7.59
CA LYS A 93 28.47 0.94 -8.42
C LYS A 93 27.87 2.18 -9.07
N TYR A 94 28.75 3.06 -9.54
CA TYR A 94 28.39 4.14 -10.44
C TYR A 94 28.16 3.61 -11.85
N LEU A 95 27.11 4.12 -12.49
CA LEU A 95 26.69 3.79 -13.84
C LEU A 95 26.37 5.08 -14.59
N PRO A 96 26.35 5.06 -15.94
CA PRO A 96 25.86 6.19 -16.72
C PRO A 96 24.47 6.65 -16.26
N SER A 97 24.26 7.96 -16.19
CA SER A 97 23.04 8.55 -15.60
C SER A 97 21.76 8.14 -16.31
N GLU A 98 21.86 7.81 -17.60
CA GLU A 98 20.82 7.30 -18.48
C GLU A 98 20.47 5.83 -18.21
N GLU A 99 21.36 5.08 -17.56
CA GLU A 99 21.09 3.71 -17.13
C GLU A 99 20.43 3.65 -15.76
N VAL A 100 20.49 4.72 -14.96
CA VAL A 100 19.97 4.78 -13.60
C VAL A 100 18.66 5.58 -13.54
N VAL A 101 17.57 4.89 -13.19
CA VAL A 101 16.25 5.51 -13.05
C VAL A 101 16.19 6.41 -11.80
N LYS A 102 15.17 7.28 -11.75
CA LYS A 102 14.96 8.24 -10.65
C LYS A 102 14.93 7.59 -9.27
N SER A 103 14.48 6.33 -9.15
CA SER A 103 14.46 5.62 -7.89
C SER A 103 15.86 5.28 -7.36
N GLY A 104 16.94 5.41 -8.13
CA GLY A 104 18.32 5.15 -7.68
C GLY A 104 18.80 3.71 -7.93
N VAL A 105 18.26 3.04 -8.94
CA VAL A 105 18.69 1.72 -9.43
C VAL A 105 18.86 1.74 -10.95
N CYS A 106 19.63 0.82 -11.50
CA CYS A 106 19.77 0.69 -12.94
C CYS A 106 18.46 0.19 -13.58
N LYS A 107 18.31 0.35 -14.90
CA LYS A 107 17.16 -0.12 -15.69
C LYS A 107 16.87 -1.60 -15.48
N LEU A 108 17.89 -2.45 -15.38
CA LEU A 108 17.74 -3.90 -15.13
C LEU A 108 17.13 -4.16 -13.75
N HIS A 109 17.64 -3.51 -12.71
CA HIS A 109 17.09 -3.61 -11.35
C HIS A 109 15.69 -3.02 -11.27
N ALA A 110 15.42 -1.90 -11.93
CA ALA A 110 14.08 -1.31 -11.99
C ALA A 110 13.07 -2.27 -12.65
N ALA A 111 13.48 -2.96 -13.73
CA ALA A 111 12.67 -3.98 -14.38
C ALA A 111 12.43 -5.19 -13.46
N ALA A 112 13.46 -5.63 -12.73
CA ALA A 112 13.32 -6.71 -11.75
C ALA A 112 12.37 -6.33 -10.61
N GLU A 113 12.52 -5.13 -10.04
CA GLU A 113 11.61 -4.59 -9.02
C GLU A 113 10.16 -4.48 -9.55
N ALA A 114 9.97 -4.06 -10.81
CA ALA A 114 8.65 -3.99 -11.43
C ALA A 114 8.02 -5.37 -11.63
N ARG A 115 8.79 -6.37 -12.07
CA ARG A 115 8.33 -7.77 -12.18
C ARG A 115 7.92 -8.32 -10.82
N GLN A 116 8.74 -8.13 -9.80
CA GLN A 116 8.42 -8.56 -8.43
C GLN A 116 7.15 -7.87 -7.90
N ARG A 117 7.00 -6.55 -8.14
CA ARG A 117 5.78 -5.82 -7.77
C ARG A 117 4.55 -6.41 -8.45
N TYR A 118 4.63 -6.72 -9.74
CA TYR A 118 3.52 -7.32 -10.46
C TYR A 118 3.18 -8.74 -9.95
N ALA A 119 4.18 -9.54 -9.60
CA ALA A 119 3.99 -10.89 -9.06
C ALA A 119 3.39 -10.88 -7.64
N ASN A 120 3.81 -9.95 -6.79
CA ASN A 120 3.48 -9.99 -5.35
C ASN A 120 2.35 -9.05 -4.93
N ASN A 121 1.92 -8.12 -5.80
CA ASN A 121 0.88 -7.14 -5.46
C ASN A 121 -0.37 -7.33 -6.32
N GLU A 122 -1.35 -8.04 -5.78
CA GLU A 122 -2.64 -8.29 -6.42
C GLU A 122 -3.42 -7.00 -6.73
N LYS A 123 -3.50 -6.07 -5.76
CA LYS A 123 -4.14 -4.76 -5.94
C LYS A 123 -3.56 -4.03 -7.16
N HIS A 124 -2.23 -4.01 -7.29
CA HIS A 124 -1.55 -3.40 -8.44
C HIS A 124 -1.92 -4.06 -9.77
N ARG A 125 -2.04 -5.39 -9.83
CA ARG A 125 -2.46 -6.11 -11.05
C ARG A 125 -3.88 -5.74 -11.46
N LEU A 126 -4.80 -5.71 -10.50
CA LEU A 126 -6.22 -5.41 -10.72
C LEU A 126 -6.40 -3.96 -11.23
N GLU A 127 -5.79 -2.99 -10.55
CA GLU A 127 -5.79 -1.59 -10.96
C GLU A 127 -5.23 -1.41 -12.38
N ARG A 128 -4.12 -2.08 -12.70
CA ARG A 128 -3.49 -2.01 -14.03
C ARG A 128 -4.38 -2.57 -15.14
N ARG A 129 -5.03 -3.72 -14.91
CA ARG A 129 -5.97 -4.33 -15.87
C ARG A 129 -7.12 -3.37 -16.15
N GLN A 130 -7.72 -2.83 -15.09
CA GLN A 130 -8.86 -1.93 -15.21
C GLN A 130 -8.50 -0.61 -15.90
N HIS A 131 -7.38 0.03 -15.54
CA HIS A 131 -6.95 1.27 -16.19
C HIS A 131 -6.80 1.11 -17.70
N SER A 132 -6.37 -0.06 -18.17
CA SER A 132 -6.31 -0.36 -19.61
C SER A 132 -7.71 -0.36 -20.25
N HIS A 133 -8.70 -0.98 -19.61
CA HIS A 133 -10.08 -1.00 -20.09
C HIS A 133 -10.77 0.37 -20.02
N SER A 134 -10.60 1.07 -18.90
CA SER A 134 -11.11 2.42 -18.65
C SER A 134 -10.58 3.42 -19.68
N ARG A 135 -9.27 3.43 -19.95
CA ARG A 135 -8.66 4.30 -20.97
C ARG A 135 -9.19 4.06 -22.38
N LYS A 136 -9.37 2.79 -22.78
CA LYS A 136 -9.94 2.46 -24.10
C LYS A 136 -11.35 3.00 -24.28
N ARG A 137 -12.09 3.19 -23.19
CA ARG A 137 -13.48 3.67 -23.18
C ARG A 137 -13.60 5.13 -22.75
N ASN A 138 -12.48 5.82 -22.49
CA ASN A 138 -12.43 7.19 -21.96
C ASN A 138 -13.33 7.39 -20.72
N VAL A 139 -13.28 6.45 -19.79
CA VAL A 139 -14.01 6.53 -18.50
C VAL A 139 -13.05 6.36 -17.34
N ASP A 140 -13.45 6.84 -16.16
CA ASP A 140 -12.71 6.58 -14.94
C ASP A 140 -12.78 5.09 -14.54
N PRO A 141 -11.75 4.56 -13.86
CA PRO A 141 -11.81 3.25 -13.25
C PRO A 141 -12.64 3.28 -11.95
N ILE A 142 -13.36 2.18 -11.67
CA ILE A 142 -13.96 1.94 -10.35
C ILE A 142 -12.82 1.80 -9.33
N PRO A 143 -12.80 2.55 -8.22
CA PRO A 143 -11.80 2.40 -7.18
C PRO A 143 -11.69 0.95 -6.66
N TYR A 144 -10.51 0.52 -6.23
CA TYR A 144 -10.26 -0.84 -5.72
C TYR A 144 -11.21 -1.21 -4.57
N GLU A 145 -11.45 -0.26 -3.68
CA GLU A 145 -12.34 -0.40 -2.53
C GLU A 145 -13.80 -0.62 -2.99
N GLY A 146 -14.25 0.10 -4.03
CA GLY A 146 -15.56 -0.10 -4.65
C GLY A 146 -15.71 -1.46 -5.33
N GLN A 147 -14.64 -1.94 -5.99
CA GLN A 147 -14.62 -3.29 -6.56
C GLN A 147 -14.74 -4.37 -5.50
N LYS A 148 -13.98 -4.25 -4.40
CA LYS A 148 -14.04 -5.20 -3.28
C LYS A 148 -15.45 -5.24 -2.69
N PHE A 149 -16.03 -4.07 -2.43
CA PHE A 149 -17.38 -3.93 -1.90
C PHE A 149 -18.45 -4.57 -2.81
N LEU A 150 -18.38 -4.33 -4.13
CA LEU A 150 -19.29 -4.96 -5.09
C LEU A 150 -19.10 -6.48 -5.17
N MET A 151 -17.86 -6.98 -5.16
CA MET A 151 -17.61 -8.43 -5.12
C MET A 151 -18.13 -9.09 -3.84
N GLU A 152 -18.03 -8.40 -2.70
CA GLU A 152 -18.50 -8.89 -1.41
C GLU A 152 -20.02 -8.99 -1.37
N ILE A 153 -20.72 -7.93 -1.76
CA ILE A 153 -22.19 -7.88 -1.76
C ILE A 153 -22.82 -8.88 -2.74
N PHE A 154 -22.22 -9.04 -3.92
CA PHE A 154 -22.70 -10.01 -4.90
C PHE A 154 -22.11 -11.41 -4.71
N GLU A 155 -21.38 -11.66 -3.61
CA GLU A 155 -20.75 -12.95 -3.32
C GLU A 155 -19.87 -13.50 -4.46
N GLY A 156 -19.22 -12.61 -5.21
CA GLY A 156 -18.42 -12.95 -6.40
C GLY A 156 -19.23 -13.44 -7.60
N LYS A 157 -20.55 -13.29 -7.58
CA LYS A 157 -21.48 -13.74 -8.62
C LYS A 157 -21.82 -12.62 -9.60
N CYS A 158 -22.20 -13.02 -10.80
CA CYS A 158 -22.77 -12.18 -11.83
C CYS A 158 -24.12 -11.67 -11.35
N ALA A 159 -24.29 -10.35 -11.40
CA ALA A 159 -25.54 -9.67 -11.02
C ALA A 159 -26.76 -10.15 -11.82
N TYR A 160 -26.54 -10.78 -12.98
CA TYR A 160 -27.60 -11.25 -13.86
C TYR A 160 -27.87 -12.74 -13.71
N CYS A 161 -26.87 -13.60 -13.96
CA CYS A 161 -27.08 -15.05 -14.06
C CYS A 161 -26.56 -15.85 -12.86
N LEU A 162 -26.08 -15.18 -11.81
CA LEU A 162 -25.58 -15.78 -10.56
C LEU A 162 -24.34 -16.68 -10.70
N LYS A 163 -23.82 -16.90 -11.92
CA LYS A 163 -22.54 -17.57 -12.18
C LYS A 163 -21.36 -16.67 -11.80
N PRO A 164 -20.13 -17.20 -11.64
CA PRO A 164 -18.97 -16.39 -11.26
C PRO A 164 -18.77 -15.15 -12.15
N ALA A 165 -18.57 -13.99 -11.53
CA ALA A 165 -18.28 -12.74 -12.22
C ALA A 165 -16.79 -12.61 -12.54
N ASN A 166 -16.49 -12.06 -13.72
CA ASN A 166 -15.12 -11.85 -14.19
C ASN A 166 -14.93 -10.53 -14.95
N THR A 167 -16.00 -9.75 -15.09
CA THR A 167 -16.02 -8.42 -15.71
C THR A 167 -16.87 -7.47 -14.89
N TRP A 168 -16.77 -6.18 -15.22
CA TRP A 168 -17.63 -5.13 -14.72
C TRP A 168 -18.55 -4.68 -15.84
N ASP A 169 -19.84 -4.57 -15.56
CA ASP A 169 -20.84 -4.10 -16.50
C ASP A 169 -21.49 -2.81 -16.00
N HIS A 170 -21.81 -1.93 -16.94
CA HIS A 170 -22.51 -0.68 -16.67
C HIS A 170 -24.01 -0.92 -16.84
N ILE A 171 -24.80 -0.65 -15.79
CA ILE A 171 -26.27 -0.75 -15.81
C ILE A 171 -26.80 0.12 -16.95
N ILE A 172 -26.51 1.41 -16.88
CA ILE A 172 -26.68 2.38 -17.97
C ILE A 172 -25.41 2.34 -18.84
N PRO A 173 -25.49 1.94 -20.11
CA PRO A 173 -24.32 1.86 -21.00
C PRO A 173 -23.60 3.21 -21.15
N ILE A 174 -22.27 3.17 -21.27
CA ILE A 174 -21.44 4.37 -21.50
C ILE A 174 -21.89 5.13 -22.76
N SER A 175 -22.27 4.41 -23.82
CA SER A 175 -22.78 5.01 -25.07
C SER A 175 -24.10 5.76 -24.90
N LYS A 176 -24.79 5.57 -23.78
CA LYS A 176 -26.03 6.25 -23.40
C LYS A 176 -25.81 7.25 -22.25
N GLY A 177 -24.56 7.62 -21.96
CA GLY A 177 -24.22 8.60 -20.91
C GLY A 177 -23.97 8.01 -19.52
N GLY A 178 -23.95 6.68 -19.36
CA GLY A 178 -23.68 6.05 -18.08
C GLY A 178 -22.26 6.27 -17.57
N GLN A 179 -22.12 6.67 -16.30
CA GLN A 179 -20.84 6.93 -15.65
C GLN A 179 -20.27 5.68 -14.97
N THR A 180 -18.96 5.63 -14.74
CA THR A 180 -18.33 4.53 -13.96
C THR A 180 -18.39 4.84 -12.47
N THR A 181 -19.57 4.68 -11.86
CA THR A 181 -19.78 4.87 -10.43
C THR A 181 -20.18 3.54 -9.76
N PRO A 182 -19.99 3.39 -8.43
CA PRO A 182 -20.49 2.21 -7.71
C PRO A 182 -22.00 1.97 -7.83
N GLY A 183 -22.78 3.01 -8.16
CA GLY A 183 -24.22 2.89 -8.43
C GLY A 183 -24.53 2.35 -9.82
N ASN A 184 -23.75 2.73 -10.83
CA ASN A 184 -23.99 2.33 -12.22
C ASN A 184 -23.19 1.09 -12.66
N VAL A 185 -22.39 0.48 -11.77
CA VAL A 185 -21.54 -0.66 -12.13
C VAL A 185 -21.82 -1.87 -11.25
N VAL A 186 -21.93 -3.03 -11.89
CA VAL A 186 -22.19 -4.32 -11.26
C VAL A 186 -21.20 -5.40 -11.73
N PRO A 187 -20.93 -6.42 -10.92
CA PRO A 187 -20.14 -7.57 -11.35
C PRO A 187 -20.93 -8.42 -12.36
N ALA A 188 -20.31 -8.80 -13.48
CA ALA A 188 -20.94 -9.58 -14.52
C ALA A 188 -19.99 -10.64 -15.10
N CYS A 189 -20.56 -11.73 -15.63
CA CYS A 189 -19.80 -12.66 -16.48
C CYS A 189 -19.68 -12.11 -17.92
N ILE A 190 -18.63 -12.51 -18.63
CA ILE A 190 -18.39 -12.14 -20.04
C ILE A 190 -19.63 -12.39 -20.91
N GLN A 191 -20.32 -13.53 -20.74
CA GLN A 191 -21.46 -13.89 -21.57
C GLN A 191 -22.63 -12.91 -21.41
N CYS A 192 -22.99 -12.57 -20.16
CA CYS A 192 -24.07 -11.62 -19.89
C CYS A 192 -23.69 -10.20 -20.33
N ASN A 193 -22.50 -9.74 -19.96
CA ASN A 193 -22.00 -8.41 -20.34
C ASN A 193 -22.00 -8.23 -21.87
N SER A 194 -21.46 -9.21 -22.60
CA SER A 194 -21.45 -9.19 -24.06
C SER A 194 -22.85 -9.32 -24.66
N SER A 195 -23.74 -10.10 -24.06
CA SER A 195 -25.12 -10.25 -24.56
C SER A 195 -25.96 -9.01 -24.32
N LYS A 196 -25.76 -8.28 -23.22
CA LYS A 196 -26.44 -7.02 -22.91
C LYS A 196 -25.93 -5.92 -23.82
N ASN A 197 -24.60 -5.76 -23.90
CA ASN A 197 -23.97 -4.72 -24.70
C ASN A 197 -24.55 -3.33 -24.33
N ASN A 198 -25.04 -2.57 -25.31
CA ASN A 198 -25.62 -1.24 -25.15
C ASN A 198 -27.15 -1.23 -25.01
N GLN A 199 -27.78 -2.40 -24.86
CA GLN A 199 -29.22 -2.50 -24.62
C GLN A 199 -29.57 -1.92 -23.24
N ASP A 200 -30.82 -1.49 -23.11
CA ASP A 200 -31.39 -1.24 -21.79
C ASP A 200 -31.37 -2.54 -20.96
N VAL A 201 -31.06 -2.42 -19.67
CA VAL A 201 -30.85 -3.59 -18.83
C VAL A 201 -32.16 -4.33 -18.55
N PHE A 202 -33.27 -3.62 -18.41
CA PHE A 202 -34.57 -4.22 -18.11
C PHE A 202 -35.14 -4.92 -19.34
N GLU A 203 -35.13 -4.24 -20.48
CA GLU A 203 -35.56 -4.83 -21.76
C GLU A 203 -34.75 -6.09 -22.10
N TRP A 204 -33.43 -6.03 -21.89
CA TRP A 204 -32.56 -7.17 -22.16
C TRP A 204 -32.80 -8.34 -21.19
N MET A 205 -32.98 -8.07 -19.90
CA MET A 205 -33.27 -9.10 -18.90
C MET A 205 -34.63 -9.77 -19.15
N ASP A 206 -35.65 -8.99 -19.50
CA ASP A 206 -36.99 -9.48 -19.81
C ASP A 206 -36.95 -10.43 -21.02
N LYS A 207 -36.31 -10.00 -22.11
CA LYS A 207 -36.09 -10.83 -23.32
C LYS A 207 -35.35 -12.14 -23.04
N LYS A 208 -34.49 -12.16 -22.03
CA LYS A 208 -33.69 -13.33 -21.63
C LYS A 208 -34.30 -14.12 -20.48
N SER A 209 -35.43 -13.66 -19.94
CA SER A 209 -36.07 -14.21 -18.74
C SER A 209 -35.08 -14.39 -17.58
N ILE A 210 -34.25 -13.36 -17.36
CA ILE A 210 -33.21 -13.37 -16.33
C ILE A 210 -33.83 -13.05 -14.97
N THR A 211 -33.52 -13.87 -13.96
CA THR A 211 -33.73 -13.53 -12.55
C THR A 211 -32.40 -13.02 -11.97
N PRO A 212 -32.26 -11.72 -11.73
CA PRO A 212 -30.99 -11.15 -11.27
C PRO A 212 -30.72 -11.48 -9.80
N HIS A 213 -29.51 -11.15 -9.36
CA HIS A 213 -29.13 -11.20 -7.94
C HIS A 213 -30.04 -10.25 -7.13
N PRO A 214 -30.47 -10.60 -5.89
CA PRO A 214 -31.32 -9.73 -5.08
C PRO A 214 -30.78 -8.30 -4.95
N GLU A 215 -29.49 -8.19 -4.62
CA GLU A 215 -28.76 -6.92 -4.51
C GLU A 215 -28.72 -6.06 -5.79
N PHE A 216 -29.03 -6.64 -6.96
CA PHE A 216 -29.11 -5.89 -8.21
C PHE A 216 -30.28 -4.89 -8.19
N ILE A 217 -31.42 -5.29 -7.60
CA ILE A 217 -32.62 -4.45 -7.52
C ILE A 217 -32.38 -3.28 -6.56
N ASP A 218 -31.76 -3.56 -5.41
CA ASP A 218 -31.40 -2.52 -4.43
C ASP A 218 -30.43 -1.49 -5.03
N ARG A 219 -29.55 -1.92 -5.94
CA ARG A 219 -28.61 -1.02 -6.64
C ARG A 219 -29.27 -0.09 -7.65
N ILE A 220 -30.28 -0.58 -8.39
CA ILE A 220 -31.05 0.23 -9.32
C ILE A 220 -31.73 1.37 -8.58
N ILE A 221 -32.39 1.06 -7.46
CA ILE A 221 -33.10 2.05 -6.65
C ILE A 221 -32.11 3.13 -6.15
N ILE A 222 -30.91 2.72 -5.72
CA ILE A 222 -29.85 3.64 -5.29
C ILE A 222 -29.33 4.51 -6.47
N SER A 223 -29.25 3.95 -7.68
CA SER A 223 -28.79 4.68 -8.88
C SER A 223 -29.80 5.73 -9.35
N GLU A 224 -31.11 5.50 -9.18
CA GLU A 224 -32.16 6.46 -9.55
C GLU A 224 -32.36 7.55 -8.50
N CYS A 225 -32.10 7.27 -7.22
CA CYS A 225 -32.22 8.25 -6.13
C CYS A 225 -31.06 9.24 -6.01
N GLY A 226 -30.02 9.17 -6.86
CA GLY A 226 -28.92 10.15 -6.88
C GLY A 226 -28.02 10.16 -5.64
N LEU A 227 -28.03 9.11 -4.82
CA LEU A 227 -27.38 9.11 -3.50
C LEU A 227 -25.85 8.94 -3.50
N TYR A 228 -25.21 8.88 -4.68
CA TYR A 228 -23.75 8.88 -4.81
C TYR A 228 -23.29 9.63 -6.08
N GLY A 229 -23.79 10.85 -6.27
CA GLY A 229 -23.16 11.85 -7.14
C GLY A 229 -21.93 12.47 -6.49
#